data_AF-A0A2K3J147-F1
#
_entry.id   AF-A0A2K3J147-F1
#
_cell.length_a   1.000
_cell.length_b   1.000
_cell.length_c   1.000
_cell.angle_alpha   90.00
_cell.angle_beta   90.00
_cell.angle_gamma   90.00
#
_symmetry.space_group_name_H-M   'P 1'
#
loop_
_entity.id
_entity.type
_entity.pdbx_description
1 polymer ?
#
loop_
_entity_poly.entity_id
_entity_poly.type
_entity_poly.pdbx_seq_one_letter_code
_entity_poly.pdbx_strand_id
1 'polypeptide(L)' 'PHLSYIDITFGYADLELEMIVNNVDQLKQIIEDISIKFPNIIRSYMYFRVVKSHKWVELPEE' A
#
# COMPACT_ATOMS: atom_id res chain seq x y z
N PRO A 1 -2.97 -5.86 -12.30
CA PRO A 1 -2.94 -6.13 -10.85
C PRO A 1 -1.99 -5.15 -10.15
N HIS A 2 -2.52 -4.26 -9.30
CA HIS A 2 -1.75 -3.17 -8.66
C HIS A 2 -1.26 -3.47 -7.25
N LEU A 3 -1.94 -4.37 -6.53
CA LEU A 3 -1.57 -4.78 -5.19
C LEU A 3 -0.44 -5.82 -5.27
N SER A 4 0.71 -5.51 -4.65
CA SER A 4 1.89 -6.36 -4.60
C SER A 4 1.94 -7.16 -3.30
N TYR A 5 1.66 -6.51 -2.17
CA TYR A 5 1.73 -7.10 -0.85
C TYR A 5 0.71 -6.47 0.11
N ILE A 6 0.36 -7.22 1.15
CA ILE A 6 -0.43 -6.72 2.28
C ILE A 6 0.42 -7.00 3.52
N ASP A 7 0.87 -5.93 4.17
CA ASP A 7 1.62 -6.04 5.41
C ASP A 7 0.65 -6.03 6.60
N ILE A 8 0.89 -6.96 7.53
CA ILE A 8 0.19 -7.02 8.80
C ILE A 8 1.18 -6.55 9.86
N THR A 9 1.02 -5.31 10.30
CA THR A 9 1.86 -4.68 11.30
C THR A 9 1.09 -4.48 12.60
N PHE A 10 1.79 -4.40 13.73
CA PHE A 10 1.16 -4.03 15.01
C PHE A 10 1.26 -2.52 15.21
N GLY A 11 0.11 -1.83 15.19
CA GLY A 11 0.02 -0.38 15.47
C GLY A 11 -0.40 0.43 14.25
N TYR A 12 -0.04 1.72 14.23
CA TYR A 12 -0.21 2.76 13.18
C TYR A 12 -1.41 2.70 12.20
N ALA A 13 -1.55 1.63 11.43
CA ALA A 13 -2.63 1.41 10.47
C ALA A 13 -3.23 0.00 10.64
N ASP A 14 -4.54 -0.12 10.40
CA ASP A 14 -5.22 -1.43 10.42
C ASP A 14 -4.79 -2.33 9.23
N LEU A 15 -4.36 -1.71 8.12
CA LEU A 15 -3.86 -2.36 6.92
C LEU A 15 -2.76 -1.50 6.28
N GLU A 16 -1.68 -2.14 5.87
CA GLU A 16 -0.63 -1.55 5.05
C GLU A 16 -0.62 -2.24 3.68
N LEU A 17 -0.78 -1.47 2.60
CA LEU A 17 -0.90 -1.98 1.24
C LEU A 17 0.28 -1.52 0.40
N GLU A 18 1.05 -2.48 -0.12
CA GLU A 18 2.09 -2.18 -1.10
C GLU A 18 1.51 -2.21 -2.51
N MET A 19 1.57 -1.07 -3.19
CA MET A 19 0.97 -0.91 -4.52
C MET A 19 2.00 -0.47 -5.56
N ILE A 20 1.99 -1.16 -6.70
CA ILE A 20 2.76 -0.78 -7.89
C ILE A 20 1.81 -0.06 -8.86
N VAL A 21 2.03 1.25 -8.96
CA VAL A 21 1.24 2.17 -9.79
C VAL A 21 2.16 3.01 -10.66
N ASN A 22 1.64 3.45 -11.82
CA ASN A 22 2.40 4.27 -12.77
C ASN A 22 2.71 5.67 -12.22
N ASN A 23 1.79 6.22 -11.43
CA ASN A 23 1.91 7.53 -10.79
C ASN A 23 0.93 7.64 -9.60
N VAL A 24 1.03 8.75 -8.87
CA VAL A 24 0.21 9.02 -7.68
C VAL A 24 -1.28 9.19 -8.03
N ASP A 25 -1.62 9.66 -9.23
CA ASP A 25 -3.03 9.84 -9.60
C ASP A 25 -3.75 8.50 -9.78
N GLN A 26 -3.05 7.47 -10.27
CA GLN A 26 -3.59 6.11 -10.28
C GLN A 26 -3.86 5.57 -8.87
N LEU A 27 -3.01 5.89 -7.89
CA LEU A 27 -3.29 5.54 -6.49
C LEU A 27 -4.57 6.23 -5.99
N LYS A 28 -4.72 7.53 -6.25
CA LYS A 28 -5.93 8.29 -5.86
C LYS A 28 -7.19 7.68 -6.47
N GLN A 29 -7.15 7.34 -7.76
CA GLN A 29 -8.29 6.69 -8.43
C GLN A 29 -8.67 5.38 -7.75
N ILE A 30 -7.68 4.54 -7.39
CA ILE A 30 -7.96 3.28 -6.71
C ILE A 30 -8.59 3.51 -5.33
N ILE A 31 -8.11 4.49 -4.58
CA ILE A 31 -8.71 4.84 -3.27
C ILE A 31 -10.13 5.38 -3.44
N GLU A 32 -10.40 6.18 -4.47
CA GLU A 32 -11.73 6.67 -4.80
C GLU A 32 -12.67 5.51 -5.18
N ASP A 33 -12.24 4.60 -6.03
CA ASP A 33 -13.01 3.42 -6.45
C ASP A 33 -13.34 2.52 -5.24
N ILE A 34 -12.40 2.32 -4.31
CA ILE A 34 -12.64 1.59 -3.06
C ILE A 34 -13.66 2.32 -2.20
N SER A 35 -13.56 3.64 -2.08
CA SER A 35 -14.47 4.46 -1.27
C SER A 35 -15.90 4.44 -1.82
N ILE A 36 -16.07 4.43 -3.15
CA ILE A 36 -17.37 4.31 -3.82
C ILE A 36 -17.95 2.91 -3.62
N LYS A 37 -17.13 1.87 -3.83
CA LYS A 37 -17.58 0.47 -3.77
C LYS A 37 -17.87 0.00 -2.35
N PHE A 38 -17.13 0.52 -1.38
CA PHE A 38 -17.24 0.18 0.04
C PHE A 38 -17.33 1.47 0.87
N PRO A 39 -18.53 2.08 0.93
CA PRO A 39 -18.72 3.34 1.65
C PRO A 39 -18.29 3.24 3.11
N ASN A 40 -17.61 4.28 3.60
CA ASN A 40 -17.16 4.43 4.99
C ASN A 40 -16.15 3.38 5.50
N ILE A 41 -15.55 2.56 4.63
CA ILE A 41 -14.55 1.57 5.06
C ILE A 41 -13.18 2.19 5.33
N ILE A 42 -12.82 3.26 4.61
CA ILE A 42 -11.56 4.01 4.81
C ILE A 42 -11.86 5.21 5.72
N ARG A 43 -11.54 5.10 7.01
CA ARG A 43 -11.63 6.23 7.95
C ARG A 43 -10.60 7.32 7.62
N SER A 44 -9.38 6.89 7.29
CA SER A 44 -8.24 7.74 6.96
C SER A 44 -7.21 6.91 6.22
N TYR A 45 -6.45 7.52 5.32
CA TYR A 45 -5.31 6.87 4.68
C TYR A 45 -4.16 7.86 4.54
N MET A 46 -2.97 7.32 4.40
CA MET A 46 -1.81 8.05 3.92
C MET A 46 -1.01 7.15 2.99
N TYR A 47 -0.09 7.74 2.24
CA TYR A 47 0.83 6.98 1.42
C TYR A 47 2.22 7.61 1.52
N PHE A 48 3.23 6.77 1.34
CA PHE A 48 4.59 7.20 1.07
C PHE A 48 5.01 6.62 -0.28
N ARG A 49 5.91 7.33 -0.97
CA ARG A 49 6.46 6.88 -2.24
C ARG A 49 7.86 6.34 -2.03
N VAL A 50 8.09 5.10 -2.44
CA VAL A 50 9.44 4.55 -2.53
C VAL A 50 10.15 5.21 -3.72
N VAL A 51 11.15 6.04 -3.44
CA VAL A 51 11.96 6.71 -4.47
C VAL A 51 13.14 5.84 -4.90
N LYS A 52 13.68 5.06 -3.96
CA LYS A 52 14.79 4.12 -4.19
C LYS A 52 14.60 2.93 -3.26
N SER A 53 14.65 1.73 -3.81
CA SER A 53 14.70 0.49 -3.03
C SER A 53 16.13 -0.05 -3.03
N HIS A 54 16.52 -0.62 -1.91
CA HIS A 54 17.74 -1.42 -1.80
C HIS A 54 17.30 -2.87 -1.61
N LYS A 55 17.95 -3.80 -2.32
CA LYS A 55 17.67 -5.22 -2.16
C LYS A 55 17.99 -5.58 -0.70
N TRP A 56 17.02 -6.16 0.01
CA TRP A 56 17.30 -6.77 1.30
C TRP A 56 18.37 -7.83 1.06
N VAL A 57 19.49 -7.71 1.77
CA VAL A 57 20.54 -8.74 1.75
C VAL A 57 19.84 -10.03 2.17
N GLU A 58 20.03 -11.10 1.40
CA GLU A 58 19.38 -12.40 1.63
C GLU A 58 19.38 -12.70 3.13
N LEU A 59 18.22 -13.05 3.67
CA LEU A 59 18.13 -13.54 5.04
C LEU A 59 19.18 -14.65 5.17
N PRO A 60 20.03 -14.65 6.22
CA PRO A 60 21.00 -15.72 6.40
C PRO A 60 20.27 -17.06 6.39
N GLU A 61 20.85 -18.04 5.69
CA GLU A 61 20.35 -19.42 5.74
C GLU A 61 20.33 -19.92 7.20
N GLU A 62 19.23 -20.58 7.59
CA GLU A 62 19.06 -21.17 8.95
C GLU A 62 20.02 -22.33 9.22
#